data_AF-A0A3E0QP78-F1
#
_entry.id   AF-A0A3E0QP78-F1
#
_cell.length_a   1.000
_cell.length_b   1.000
_cell.length_c   1.000
_cell.angle_alpha   90.00
_cell.angle_beta   90.00
_cell.angle_gamma   90.00
#
_symmetry.space_group_name_H-M   'P 1'
#
loop_
_entity.id
_entity.type
_entity.pdbx_description
1 polymer ?
#
loop_
_entity_poly.entity_id
_entity_poly.type
_entity_poly.pdbx_seq_one_letter_code
_entity_poly.pdbx_strand_id
1 'polypeptide(L)'
;MRVFELAIDPVLLRLGPINLTWYGTIIGFGALLGLLLAIREGRRFGISSDFFMDLMLIGTPSALIAARAYYVAFQWENYKDNFREIFAIWHGGIAIYGALIGAVISGAIYIRVKGYPFWRIADICAPSFLVGQMIGRWGNFVNQEAYGGPVEESFLRDTLHLPDFIVNQMYINGTYYHPTFLYESLWNLAGLVLLLVLRRQSFMRAGEVFLGYLIWYSAGRFFIEGLRTDSLAFQGPEWLASLLNGLWSPMTALFEQGYLDPNYGNVRTSQLLAVLLIAAGIALVIYRRLSGASSERYADPIIVRRPDGAAALPLKGDRMADEADEPASDASRDANAPNERNISRESEAADETEADKPSEDKAQDAGDTKPADSTGAKGLQHDDDSGRTV
;
A
#
# COMPACT_ATOMS: atom_id res chain seq x y z
N MET A 1 -31.92 -27.73 -8.56
CA MET A 1 -31.00 -26.62 -8.83
C MET A 1 -31.48 -25.40 -8.05
N ARG A 2 -30.82 -25.03 -6.96
CA ARG A 2 -31.09 -23.73 -6.31
C ARG A 2 -30.28 -22.70 -7.09
N VAL A 3 -30.97 -21.86 -7.85
CA VAL A 3 -30.37 -20.67 -8.43
C VAL A 3 -30.14 -19.72 -7.27
N PHE A 4 -28.90 -19.63 -6.81
CA PHE A 4 -28.52 -18.63 -5.83
C PHE A 4 -28.40 -17.30 -6.56
N GLU A 5 -29.46 -16.49 -6.60
CA GLU A 5 -29.31 -15.05 -6.80
C GLU A 5 -28.73 -14.47 -5.49
N LEU A 6 -27.44 -14.73 -5.23
CA LEU A 6 -26.69 -14.24 -4.07
C LEU A 6 -25.76 -13.07 -4.41
N ALA A 7 -25.79 -12.58 -5.64
CA ALA A 7 -24.99 -11.44 -6.05
C ALA A 7 -25.44 -10.20 -5.28
N ILE A 8 -24.49 -9.53 -4.63
CA ILE A 8 -24.75 -8.27 -3.92
C ILE A 8 -25.30 -7.22 -4.92
N ASP A 9 -26.43 -6.57 -4.59
CA ASP A 9 -26.93 -5.43 -5.39
C ASP A 9 -25.84 -4.33 -5.38
N PRO A 10 -25.32 -3.90 -6.55
CA PRO A 10 -24.34 -2.82 -6.64
C PRO A 10 -24.83 -1.49 -6.05
N VAL A 11 -26.14 -1.30 -5.97
CA VAL A 11 -26.77 -0.12 -5.38
C VAL A 11 -26.92 -0.31 -3.87
N LEU A 12 -26.15 0.49 -3.12
CA LEU A 12 -26.20 0.52 -1.66
C LEU A 12 -27.50 1.16 -1.16
N LEU A 13 -27.90 2.29 -1.74
CA LEU A 13 -29.08 3.05 -1.31
C LEU A 13 -29.69 3.82 -2.47
N ARG A 14 -31.01 3.76 -2.60
CA ARG A 14 -31.79 4.49 -3.62
C ARG A 14 -32.43 5.71 -2.98
N LEU A 15 -31.99 6.91 -3.35
CA LEU A 15 -32.50 8.20 -2.90
C LEU A 15 -33.18 8.94 -4.06
N GLY A 16 -34.39 8.49 -4.42
CA GLY A 16 -35.12 9.02 -5.58
C GLY A 16 -34.34 8.81 -6.88
N PRO A 17 -33.96 9.86 -7.63
CA PRO A 17 -33.17 9.73 -8.85
C PRO A 17 -31.67 9.45 -8.60
N ILE A 18 -31.19 9.56 -7.36
CA ILE A 18 -29.79 9.37 -7.00
C ILE A 18 -29.60 7.97 -6.43
N ASN A 19 -28.78 7.16 -7.11
CA ASN A 19 -28.37 5.85 -6.62
C ASN A 19 -26.98 5.96 -5.99
N LEU A 20 -26.89 5.71 -4.70
CA LEU A 20 -25.62 5.55 -4.01
C LEU A 20 -25.13 4.11 -4.23
N THR A 21 -23.93 3.94 -4.78
CA THR A 21 -23.37 2.61 -5.09
C THR A 21 -22.37 2.18 -4.04
N TRP A 22 -22.26 0.86 -3.82
CA TRP A 22 -21.21 0.30 -2.97
C TRP A 22 -19.81 0.69 -3.43
N TYR A 23 -19.59 0.65 -4.75
CA TYR A 23 -18.31 0.99 -5.36
C TYR A 23 -17.84 2.41 -4.97
N GLY A 24 -18.72 3.41 -5.11
CA GLY A 24 -18.42 4.79 -4.74
C GLY A 24 -18.19 4.95 -3.23
N THR A 25 -19.01 4.31 -2.41
CA THR A 25 -18.89 4.35 -0.94
C THR A 25 -17.58 3.71 -0.46
N ILE A 26 -17.20 2.55 -1.01
CA ILE A 26 -15.96 1.83 -0.65
C ILE A 26 -14.73 2.66 -1.03
N ILE A 27 -14.71 3.25 -2.24
CA ILE A 27 -13.61 4.13 -2.65
C ILE A 27 -13.53 5.38 -1.76
N GLY A 28 -14.67 6.01 -1.46
CA GLY A 28 -14.72 7.17 -0.56
C GLY A 28 -14.17 6.84 0.83
N PHE A 29 -14.54 5.67 1.36
CA PHE A 29 -14.03 5.18 2.65
C PHE A 29 -12.53 4.88 2.60
N GLY A 30 -12.04 4.23 1.53
CA GLY A 30 -10.62 4.00 1.31
C GLY A 30 -9.81 5.29 1.21
N ALA A 31 -10.33 6.31 0.53
CA ALA A 31 -9.72 7.63 0.45
C ALA A 31 -9.66 8.33 1.81
N LEU A 32 -10.75 8.25 2.59
CA LEU A 32 -10.79 8.79 3.96
C LEU A 32 -9.73 8.13 4.86
N LEU A 33 -9.65 6.79 4.87
CA LEU A 33 -8.65 6.08 5.67
C LEU A 33 -7.22 6.38 5.21
N GLY A 34 -7.00 6.51 3.89
CA GLY A 34 -5.73 6.96 3.34
C GLY A 34 -5.35 8.37 3.82
N LEU A 35 -6.30 9.31 3.81
CA LEU A 35 -6.09 10.66 4.31
C LEU A 35 -5.73 10.68 5.80
N LEU A 36 -6.47 9.94 6.63
CA LEU A 36 -6.19 9.83 8.07
C LEU A 36 -4.80 9.26 8.34
N LEU A 37 -4.36 8.28 7.56
CA LEU A 37 -3.01 7.72 7.66
C LEU A 37 -1.94 8.75 7.28
N ALA A 38 -2.17 9.54 6.23
CA ALA A 38 -1.25 10.60 5.79
C ALA A 38 -1.16 11.72 6.84
N ILE A 39 -2.29 12.14 7.41
CA ILE A 39 -2.35 13.13 8.51
C ILE A 39 -1.60 12.60 9.73
N ARG A 40 -1.83 11.34 10.12
CA ARG A 40 -1.15 10.72 11.28
C ARG A 40 0.36 10.71 11.09
N GLU A 41 0.86 10.32 9.92
CA GLU A 41 2.30 10.32 9.66
C GLU A 41 2.85 11.74 9.49
N GLY A 42 2.11 12.65 8.86
CA GLY A 42 2.49 14.05 8.72
C GLY A 42 2.66 14.76 10.06
N ARG A 43 1.77 14.50 11.02
CA ARG A 43 1.88 15.02 12.40
C ARG A 43 3.18 14.61 13.08
N ARG A 44 3.70 13.41 12.80
CA ARG A 44 5.01 12.96 13.32
C ARG A 44 6.16 13.85 12.86
N PHE A 45 6.02 14.51 11.71
CA PHE A 45 6.99 15.47 11.18
C PHE A 45 6.57 16.94 11.40
N GLY A 46 5.53 17.20 12.20
CA GLY A 46 5.02 18.53 12.49
C GLY A 46 4.26 19.21 11.33
N ILE A 47 3.77 18.44 10.36
CA ILE A 47 2.92 18.96 9.28
C ILE A 47 1.48 19.08 9.80
N SER A 48 0.83 20.21 9.54
CA SER A 48 -0.57 20.42 9.92
C SER A 48 -1.53 19.47 9.20
N SER A 49 -2.61 19.08 9.87
CA SER A 49 -3.68 18.26 9.25
C SER A 49 -4.28 18.97 8.04
N ASP A 50 -4.46 20.29 8.13
CA ASP A 50 -5.00 21.15 7.06
C ASP A 50 -4.21 21.01 5.77
N PHE A 51 -2.89 20.82 5.84
CA PHE A 51 -2.07 20.65 4.64
C PHE A 51 -2.54 19.45 3.80
N PHE A 52 -2.84 18.32 4.43
CA PHE A 52 -3.29 17.11 3.73
C PHE A 52 -4.75 17.20 3.31
N MET A 53 -5.59 17.85 4.12
CA MET A 53 -6.98 18.15 3.76
C MET A 53 -7.06 19.02 2.51
N ASP A 54 -6.29 20.11 2.47
CA ASP A 54 -6.17 21.01 1.32
C ASP A 54 -5.60 20.29 0.10
N LEU A 55 -4.57 19.45 0.30
CA LEU A 55 -3.99 18.65 -0.78
C LEU A 55 -5.04 17.73 -1.42
N MET A 56 -5.89 17.08 -0.60
CA MET A 56 -6.99 16.25 -1.10
C MET A 56 -8.08 17.11 -1.76
N LEU A 57 -8.46 18.24 -1.15
CA LEU A 57 -9.50 19.13 -1.65
C LEU A 57 -9.13 19.79 -2.98
N ILE A 58 -7.84 20.03 -3.24
CA ILE A 58 -7.34 20.53 -4.53
C ILE A 58 -7.13 19.37 -5.50
N GLY A 59 -6.56 18.26 -5.02
CA GLY A 59 -6.21 17.10 -5.84
C GLY A 59 -7.41 16.39 -6.44
N THR A 60 -8.46 16.12 -5.65
CA THR A 60 -9.63 15.36 -6.10
C THR A 60 -10.41 16.06 -7.22
N PRO A 61 -10.78 17.35 -7.11
CA PRO A 61 -11.42 18.07 -8.22
C PRO A 61 -10.51 18.19 -9.44
N SER A 62 -9.22 18.46 -9.24
CA SER A 62 -8.24 18.53 -10.34
C SER A 62 -8.13 17.20 -11.10
N ALA A 63 -8.14 16.09 -10.37
CA ALA A 63 -8.17 14.74 -10.94
C ALA A 63 -9.45 14.52 -11.75
N LEU A 64 -10.62 14.87 -11.21
CA LEU A 64 -11.89 14.70 -11.91
C LEU A 64 -11.96 15.52 -13.21
N ILE A 65 -11.53 16.78 -13.16
CA ILE A 65 -11.47 17.68 -14.33
C ILE A 65 -10.52 17.10 -15.38
N ALA A 66 -9.31 16.72 -15.00
CA ALA A 66 -8.32 16.18 -15.92
C ALA A 66 -8.75 14.82 -16.49
N ALA A 67 -9.41 13.98 -15.70
CA ALA A 67 -9.94 12.70 -16.14
C ALA A 67 -11.01 12.87 -17.23
N ARG A 68 -11.88 13.87 -17.08
CA ARG A 68 -12.88 14.20 -18.09
C ARG A 68 -12.25 14.83 -19.33
N ALA A 69 -11.35 15.80 -19.16
CA ALA A 69 -10.65 16.44 -20.26
C ALA A 69 -9.87 15.42 -21.11
N TYR A 70 -9.17 14.48 -20.45
CA TYR A 70 -8.46 13.41 -21.13
C TYR A 70 -9.42 12.51 -21.92
N TYR A 71 -10.53 12.06 -21.31
CA TYR A 71 -11.51 11.23 -22.01
C TYR A 71 -12.08 11.92 -23.26
N VAL A 72 -12.49 13.19 -23.12
CA VAL A 72 -13.05 13.99 -24.22
C VAL A 72 -12.02 14.20 -25.33
N ALA A 73 -10.74 14.41 -24.99
CA ALA A 73 -9.69 14.58 -25.99
C ALA A 73 -9.51 13.33 -26.87
N PHE A 74 -9.58 12.13 -26.28
CA PHE A 74 -9.48 10.86 -27.04
C PHE A 74 -10.78 10.48 -27.76
N GLN A 75 -11.92 11.03 -27.34
CA GLN A 75 -13.24 10.78 -27.93
C GLN A 75 -13.79 12.02 -28.65
N TRP A 76 -12.92 12.90 -29.15
CA TRP A 76 -13.28 14.24 -29.63
C TRP A 76 -14.41 14.26 -30.66
N GLU A 77 -14.42 13.26 -31.56
CA GLU A 77 -15.44 13.12 -32.60
C GLU A 77 -16.87 13.01 -32.04
N ASN A 78 -17.04 12.49 -30.83
CA ASN A 78 -18.34 12.37 -30.16
C ASN A 78 -18.80 13.68 -29.51
N TYR A 79 -17.91 14.65 -29.31
CA TYR A 79 -18.19 15.88 -28.55
C TYR A 79 -18.14 17.16 -29.39
N LYS A 80 -17.53 17.13 -30.58
CA LYS A 80 -17.33 18.30 -31.45
C LYS A 80 -18.63 19.05 -31.79
N ASP A 81 -19.76 18.33 -31.85
CA ASP A 81 -21.07 18.87 -32.21
C ASP A 81 -21.95 19.19 -30.99
N ASN A 82 -21.53 18.83 -29.78
CA ASN A 82 -22.29 19.08 -28.55
C ASN A 82 -21.38 19.36 -27.34
N PHE A 83 -20.91 20.60 -27.24
CA PHE A 83 -20.01 21.05 -26.17
C PHE A 83 -20.58 20.92 -24.74
N ARG A 84 -21.92 20.85 -24.58
CA ARG A 84 -22.52 20.68 -23.24
C ARG A 84 -22.21 19.31 -22.65
N GLU A 85 -22.10 18.30 -23.50
CA GLU A 85 -21.77 16.92 -23.09
C GLU A 85 -20.36 16.82 -22.50
N ILE A 86 -19.45 17.75 -22.82
CA ILE A 86 -18.10 17.78 -22.24
C ILE A 86 -18.16 17.85 -20.71
N PHE A 87 -19.13 18.59 -20.15
CA PHE A 87 -19.27 18.79 -18.70
C PHE A 87 -20.14 17.73 -18.02
N ALA A 88 -20.85 16.90 -18.79
CA ALA A 88 -21.81 15.94 -18.27
C ALA A 88 -21.12 14.67 -17.71
N ILE A 89 -20.45 14.82 -16.57
CA ILE A 89 -19.75 13.72 -15.88
C ILE A 89 -20.67 12.60 -15.40
N TRP A 90 -21.97 12.88 -15.22
CA TRP A 90 -22.97 11.90 -14.83
C TRP A 90 -23.39 10.94 -15.96
N HIS A 91 -23.04 11.24 -17.21
CA HIS A 91 -23.17 10.30 -18.33
C HIS A 91 -21.99 9.32 -18.44
N GLY A 92 -21.09 9.31 -17.46
CA GLY A 92 -19.87 8.51 -17.47
C GLY A 92 -18.78 9.15 -18.34
N GLY A 93 -17.80 8.35 -18.79
CA GLY A 93 -16.69 8.83 -19.64
C GLY A 93 -15.59 9.54 -18.85
N ILE A 94 -14.94 8.80 -17.95
CA ILE A 94 -13.85 9.28 -17.11
C ILE A 94 -12.63 8.39 -17.38
N ALA A 95 -11.49 8.99 -17.73
CA ALA A 95 -10.26 8.25 -17.97
C ALA A 95 -9.32 8.31 -16.77
N ILE A 96 -8.96 7.13 -16.22
CA ILE A 96 -8.09 7.03 -15.04
C ILE A 96 -6.71 7.68 -15.24
N TYR A 97 -6.17 7.63 -16.47
CA TYR A 97 -4.90 8.28 -16.81
C TYR A 97 -4.98 9.80 -16.64
N GLY A 98 -6.08 10.41 -17.08
CA GLY A 98 -6.31 11.84 -16.86
C GLY A 98 -6.45 12.18 -15.38
N ALA A 99 -7.12 11.33 -14.60
CA ALA A 99 -7.22 11.50 -13.15
C ALA A 99 -5.85 11.52 -12.47
N LEU A 100 -5.00 10.55 -12.81
CA LEU A 100 -3.65 10.43 -12.26
C LEU A 100 -2.78 11.63 -12.64
N ILE A 101 -2.80 12.05 -13.90
CA ILE A 101 -2.04 13.21 -14.38
C ILE A 101 -2.49 14.48 -13.64
N GLY A 102 -3.81 14.72 -13.56
CA GLY A 102 -4.37 15.88 -12.86
C GLY A 102 -4.02 15.90 -11.38
N ALA A 103 -4.12 14.76 -10.69
CA ALA A 103 -3.77 14.63 -9.27
C ALA A 103 -2.27 14.92 -9.02
N VAL A 104 -1.38 14.34 -9.85
CA VAL A 104 0.07 14.51 -9.69
C VAL A 104 0.48 15.95 -9.97
N ILE A 105 -0.02 16.57 -11.04
CA ILE A 105 0.33 17.95 -11.39
C ILE A 105 -0.16 18.92 -10.31
N SER A 106 -1.45 18.86 -9.95
CA SER A 106 -2.02 19.75 -8.94
C SER A 106 -1.37 19.56 -7.57
N GLY A 107 -1.13 18.31 -7.15
CA GLY A 107 -0.43 17.99 -5.92
C GLY A 107 1.01 18.50 -5.92
N ALA A 108 1.76 18.29 -7.00
CA ALA A 108 3.13 18.80 -7.11
C ALA A 108 3.19 20.32 -7.04
N ILE A 109 2.27 21.02 -7.73
CA ILE A 109 2.16 22.48 -7.66
C ILE A 109 1.85 22.92 -6.22
N TYR A 110 0.83 22.32 -5.60
CA TYR A 110 0.41 22.68 -4.25
C TYR A 110 1.54 22.48 -3.21
N ILE A 111 2.18 21.32 -3.23
CA ILE A 111 3.33 21.00 -2.35
C ILE A 111 4.45 22.03 -2.54
N ARG A 112 4.73 22.39 -3.80
CA ARG A 112 5.80 23.33 -4.15
C ARG A 112 5.47 24.77 -3.74
N VAL A 113 4.23 25.20 -3.89
CA VAL A 113 3.72 26.52 -3.47
C VAL A 113 3.76 26.67 -1.96
N LYS A 114 3.44 25.60 -1.21
CA LYS A 114 3.53 25.57 0.25
C LYS A 114 4.97 25.42 0.77
N GLY A 115 5.95 25.28 -0.11
CA GLY A 115 7.38 25.25 0.24
C GLY A 115 7.88 23.91 0.77
N TYR A 116 7.09 22.84 0.68
CA TYR A 116 7.46 21.52 1.18
C TYR A 116 8.30 20.74 0.14
N PRO A 117 9.25 19.91 0.58
CA PRO A 117 10.00 19.02 -0.31
C PRO A 117 9.10 17.90 -0.85
N PHE A 118 8.89 17.89 -2.17
CA PHE A 118 8.01 16.95 -2.87
C PHE A 118 8.20 15.50 -2.45
N TRP A 119 9.44 15.03 -2.44
CA TRP A 119 9.76 13.64 -2.14
C TRP A 119 9.40 13.22 -0.70
N ARG A 120 9.49 14.14 0.26
CA ARG A 120 9.11 13.85 1.65
C ARG A 120 7.60 13.71 1.78
N ILE A 121 6.83 14.58 1.12
CA ILE A 121 5.37 14.48 1.09
C ILE A 121 4.93 13.22 0.34
N ALA A 122 5.56 12.91 -0.78
CA ALA A 122 5.29 11.69 -1.55
C ALA A 122 5.54 10.42 -0.71
N ASP A 123 6.64 10.36 0.05
CA ASP A 123 6.92 9.24 0.96
C ASP A 123 5.88 9.11 2.08
N ILE A 124 5.40 10.23 2.63
CA ILE A 124 4.37 10.25 3.66
C ILE A 124 3.05 9.70 3.11
N CYS A 125 2.69 10.08 1.88
CA CYS A 125 1.44 9.65 1.22
C CYS A 125 1.50 8.22 0.66
N ALA A 126 2.70 7.66 0.42
CA ALA A 126 2.84 6.37 -0.25
C ALA A 126 2.08 5.21 0.42
N PRO A 127 2.16 5.00 1.76
CA PRO A 127 1.34 4.00 2.45
C PRO A 127 -0.17 4.23 2.29
N SER A 128 -0.62 5.50 2.23
CA SER A 128 -2.03 5.85 2.06
C SER A 128 -2.59 5.44 0.70
N PHE A 129 -1.78 5.44 -0.35
CA PHE A 129 -2.20 4.94 -1.66
C PHE A 129 -2.51 3.44 -1.63
N LEU A 130 -1.69 2.65 -0.94
CA LEU A 130 -1.95 1.21 -0.76
C LEU A 130 -3.22 0.94 0.03
N VAL A 131 -3.52 1.75 1.05
CA VAL A 131 -4.80 1.65 1.79
C VAL A 131 -5.99 1.89 0.87
N GLY A 132 -5.94 2.97 0.08
CA GLY A 132 -6.98 3.29 -0.89
C GLY A 132 -7.17 2.18 -1.94
N GLN A 133 -6.07 1.65 -2.47
CA GLN A 133 -6.09 0.55 -3.44
C GLN A 133 -6.63 -0.73 -2.82
N MET A 134 -6.14 -1.14 -1.66
CA MET A 134 -6.57 -2.33 -0.94
C MET A 134 -8.07 -2.34 -0.69
N ILE A 135 -8.61 -1.22 -0.20
CA ILE A 135 -10.04 -1.11 0.12
C ILE A 135 -10.86 -0.99 -1.18
N GLY A 136 -10.39 -0.19 -2.13
CA GLY A 136 -11.07 0.04 -3.41
C GLY A 136 -11.36 -1.24 -4.20
N ARG A 137 -10.50 -2.27 -4.08
CA ARG A 137 -10.70 -3.57 -4.74
C ARG A 137 -11.98 -4.28 -4.31
N TRP A 138 -12.47 -4.04 -3.10
CA TRP A 138 -13.74 -4.59 -2.65
C TRP A 138 -14.94 -3.98 -3.41
N GLY A 139 -14.77 -2.82 -4.04
CA GLY A 139 -15.74 -2.32 -5.01
C GLY A 139 -15.88 -3.27 -6.22
N ASN A 140 -14.76 -3.76 -6.76
CA ASN A 140 -14.79 -4.70 -7.89
C ASN A 140 -15.45 -6.03 -7.51
N PHE A 141 -15.25 -6.48 -6.27
CA PHE A 141 -15.92 -7.66 -5.72
C PHE A 141 -17.45 -7.51 -5.69
N VAL A 142 -17.95 -6.38 -5.19
CA VAL A 142 -19.39 -6.10 -5.16
C VAL A 142 -19.96 -6.00 -6.58
N ASN A 143 -19.26 -5.32 -7.48
CA ASN A 143 -19.69 -5.15 -8.87
C ASN A 143 -19.51 -6.40 -9.75
N GLN A 144 -18.87 -7.46 -9.24
CA GLN A 144 -18.49 -8.64 -10.01
C GLN A 144 -17.74 -8.27 -11.30
N GLU A 145 -16.67 -7.47 -11.18
CA GLU A 145 -15.84 -7.03 -12.31
C GLU A 145 -14.35 -7.23 -12.02
N ALA A 146 -13.51 -7.11 -13.07
CA ALA A 146 -12.05 -7.20 -12.97
C ALA A 146 -11.50 -8.50 -12.37
N TYR A 147 -12.29 -9.59 -12.42
CA TYR A 147 -11.92 -10.93 -11.95
C TYR A 147 -10.96 -11.65 -12.91
N GLY A 148 -10.37 -12.76 -12.45
CA GLY A 148 -9.41 -13.53 -13.24
C GLY A 148 -10.05 -14.58 -14.16
N GLY A 149 -9.25 -15.52 -14.66
CA GLY A 149 -9.74 -16.65 -15.45
C GLY A 149 -10.71 -17.58 -14.69
N PRO A 150 -11.44 -18.44 -15.43
CA PRO A 150 -12.35 -19.40 -14.84
C PRO A 150 -11.60 -20.43 -13.98
N VAL A 151 -12.23 -20.89 -12.90
CA VAL A 151 -11.69 -21.90 -11.97
C VAL A 151 -12.79 -22.84 -11.49
N GLU A 152 -12.38 -23.98 -10.94
CA GLU A 152 -13.28 -24.89 -10.24
C GLU A 152 -13.67 -24.35 -8.86
N GLU A 153 -14.86 -24.72 -8.38
CA GLU A 153 -15.32 -24.35 -7.03
C GLU A 153 -14.39 -24.87 -5.94
N SER A 154 -13.88 -26.09 -6.11
CA SER A 154 -12.92 -26.73 -5.19
C SER A 154 -11.62 -25.94 -5.07
N PHE A 155 -11.19 -25.24 -6.11
CA PHE A 155 -10.02 -24.36 -6.01
C PHE A 155 -10.27 -23.22 -5.02
N LEU A 156 -11.47 -22.64 -5.02
CA LEU A 156 -11.82 -21.54 -4.11
C LEU A 156 -12.02 -22.04 -2.67
N ARG A 157 -12.64 -23.21 -2.50
CA ARG A 157 -12.99 -23.77 -1.18
C ARG A 157 -11.87 -24.56 -0.52
N ASP A 158 -11.22 -25.45 -1.27
CA ASP A 158 -10.29 -26.43 -0.73
C ASP A 158 -8.83 -25.97 -0.86
N THR A 159 -8.48 -25.25 -1.94
CA THR A 159 -7.12 -24.72 -2.11
C THR A 159 -6.96 -23.37 -1.39
N LEU A 160 -7.85 -22.41 -1.69
CA LEU A 160 -7.77 -21.06 -1.11
C LEU A 160 -8.48 -20.91 0.24
N HIS A 161 -9.26 -21.90 0.67
CA HIS A 161 -9.98 -21.88 1.95
C HIS A 161 -10.84 -20.62 2.13
N LEU A 162 -11.50 -20.17 1.05
CA LEU A 162 -12.28 -18.95 1.06
C LEU A 162 -13.65 -19.16 1.73
N PRO A 163 -14.13 -18.17 2.50
CA PRO A 163 -15.45 -18.21 3.09
C PRO A 163 -16.55 -18.14 2.02
N ASP A 164 -17.72 -18.71 2.33
CA ASP A 164 -18.87 -18.83 1.41
C ASP A 164 -19.24 -17.52 0.73
N PHE A 165 -19.22 -16.40 1.45
CA PHE A 165 -19.63 -15.12 0.87
C PHE A 165 -18.71 -14.66 -0.27
N ILE A 166 -17.41 -15.01 -0.25
CA ILE A 166 -16.49 -14.72 -1.35
C ILE A 166 -16.76 -15.70 -2.48
N VAL A 167 -16.81 -17.00 -2.19
CA VAL A 167 -17.01 -18.05 -3.20
C VAL A 167 -18.30 -17.81 -3.99
N ASN A 168 -19.40 -17.54 -3.29
CA ASN A 168 -20.72 -17.30 -3.90
C ASN A 168 -20.72 -16.03 -4.76
N GLN A 169 -20.04 -14.96 -4.34
CA GLN A 169 -19.95 -13.72 -5.12
C GLN A 169 -19.01 -13.86 -6.33
N MET A 170 -18.08 -14.81 -6.30
CA MET A 170 -17.23 -15.14 -7.46
C MET A 170 -17.90 -16.09 -8.46
N TYR A 171 -19.12 -16.54 -8.19
CA TYR A 171 -19.95 -17.28 -9.15
C TYR A 171 -20.69 -16.29 -10.05
N ILE A 172 -20.24 -16.17 -11.30
CA ILE A 172 -20.72 -15.17 -12.25
C ILE A 172 -21.18 -15.90 -13.51
N ASN A 173 -22.46 -15.73 -13.87
CA ASN A 173 -23.04 -16.30 -15.10
C ASN A 173 -22.81 -17.81 -15.29
N GLY A 174 -22.76 -18.59 -14.21
CA GLY A 174 -22.59 -20.05 -14.28
C GLY A 174 -21.16 -20.57 -14.08
N THR A 175 -20.19 -19.68 -13.88
CA THR A 175 -18.77 -20.03 -13.80
C THR A 175 -18.13 -19.37 -12.58
N TYR A 176 -17.22 -20.07 -11.89
CA TYR A 176 -16.40 -19.49 -10.83
C TYR A 176 -15.14 -18.86 -11.41
N TYR A 177 -14.69 -17.76 -10.83
CA TYR A 177 -13.52 -17.03 -11.31
C TYR A 177 -12.49 -16.80 -10.20
N HIS A 178 -11.23 -16.62 -10.59
CA HIS A 178 -10.17 -16.19 -9.67
C HIS A 178 -10.53 -14.84 -9.01
N PRO A 179 -10.51 -14.74 -7.66
CA PRO A 179 -10.77 -13.49 -6.93
C PRO A 179 -9.55 -12.55 -6.96
N THR A 180 -9.24 -12.00 -8.12
CA THR A 180 -8.14 -11.03 -8.31
C THR A 180 -8.27 -9.82 -7.37
N PHE A 181 -9.48 -9.38 -7.02
CA PHE A 181 -9.71 -8.34 -6.03
C PHE A 181 -9.02 -8.66 -4.69
N LEU A 182 -9.07 -9.93 -4.26
CA LEU A 182 -8.49 -10.41 -3.01
C LEU A 182 -6.98 -10.51 -3.15
N TYR A 183 -6.49 -11.03 -4.27
CA TYR A 183 -5.05 -11.10 -4.56
C TYR A 183 -4.43 -9.69 -4.53
N GLU A 184 -5.06 -8.71 -5.17
CA GLU A 184 -4.61 -7.32 -5.16
C GLU A 184 -4.74 -6.71 -3.75
N SER A 185 -5.82 -7.00 -3.02
CA SER A 185 -6.00 -6.51 -1.65
C SER A 185 -4.90 -7.01 -0.71
N LEU A 186 -4.60 -8.32 -0.76
CA LEU A 186 -3.55 -8.94 0.06
C LEU A 186 -2.15 -8.46 -0.33
N TRP A 187 -1.88 -8.29 -1.63
CA TRP A 187 -0.61 -7.72 -2.11
C TRP A 187 -0.41 -6.28 -1.63
N ASN A 188 -1.47 -5.47 -1.64
CA ASN A 188 -1.44 -4.10 -1.13
C ASN A 188 -1.27 -4.08 0.40
N LEU A 189 -1.88 -5.02 1.13
CA LEU A 189 -1.66 -5.17 2.57
C LEU A 189 -0.21 -5.52 2.90
N ALA A 190 0.37 -6.51 2.18
CA ALA A 190 1.76 -6.88 2.33
C ALA A 190 2.70 -5.70 2.02
N GLY A 191 2.39 -4.95 0.96
CA GLY A 191 3.10 -3.71 0.61
C GLY A 191 2.98 -2.64 1.69
N LEU A 192 1.80 -2.48 2.28
CA LEU A 192 1.57 -1.51 3.34
C LEU A 192 2.45 -1.84 4.54
N VAL A 193 2.43 -3.08 5.01
CA VAL A 193 3.30 -3.55 6.10
C VAL A 193 4.77 -3.34 5.75
N LEU A 194 5.19 -3.73 4.54
CA LEU A 194 6.56 -3.55 4.07
C LEU A 194 6.99 -2.08 4.12
N LEU A 195 6.22 -1.16 3.56
CA LEU A 195 6.57 0.27 3.55
C LEU A 195 6.57 0.88 4.96
N LEU A 196 5.65 0.45 5.83
CA LEU A 196 5.61 0.89 7.22
C LEU A 196 6.85 0.43 8.02
N VAL A 197 7.41 -0.73 7.68
CA VAL A 197 8.66 -1.25 8.26
C VAL A 197 9.87 -0.55 7.64
N LEU A 198 9.92 -0.44 6.31
CA LEU A 198 11.04 0.16 5.57
C LEU A 198 11.24 1.63 5.94
N ARG A 199 10.17 2.42 6.06
CA ARG A 199 10.26 3.84 6.43
C ARG A 199 10.84 4.08 7.83
N ARG A 200 10.87 3.06 8.70
CA ARG A 200 11.50 3.16 10.03
C ARG A 200 13.00 2.86 10.00
N GLN A 201 13.53 2.38 8.87
CA GLN A 201 14.94 2.04 8.74
C GLN A 201 15.79 3.29 8.49
N SER A 202 16.95 3.36 9.14
CA SER A 202 17.84 4.53 9.12
C SER A 202 18.51 4.78 7.76
N PHE A 203 18.50 3.79 6.86
CA PHE A 203 19.10 3.87 5.53
C PHE A 203 18.18 4.46 4.46
N MET A 204 16.89 4.65 4.77
CA MET A 204 15.91 5.17 3.82
C MET A 204 16.13 6.65 3.56
N ARG A 205 16.22 7.02 2.29
CA ARG A 205 16.37 8.41 1.82
C ARG A 205 15.05 8.97 1.33
N ALA A 206 14.96 10.30 1.27
CA ALA A 206 13.77 10.99 0.80
C ALA A 206 13.41 10.58 -0.65
N GLY A 207 12.18 10.12 -0.84
CA GLY A 207 11.59 9.63 -2.08
C GLY A 207 11.68 8.12 -2.28
N GLU A 208 12.44 7.39 -1.46
CA GLU A 208 12.61 5.94 -1.62
C GLU A 208 11.42 5.12 -1.14
N VAL A 209 10.63 5.65 -0.19
CA VAL A 209 9.40 4.98 0.25
C VAL A 209 8.35 5.07 -0.86
N PHE A 210 8.22 6.23 -1.51
CA PHE A 210 7.34 6.41 -2.66
C PHE A 210 7.79 5.59 -3.88
N LEU A 211 9.09 5.56 -4.17
CA LEU A 211 9.60 4.73 -5.27
C LEU A 211 9.46 3.24 -4.95
N GLY A 212 9.65 2.84 -3.70
CA GLY A 212 9.37 1.49 -3.22
C GLY A 212 7.90 1.11 -3.38
N TYR A 213 6.98 2.03 -3.09
CA TYR A 213 5.55 1.85 -3.39
C TYR A 213 5.31 1.59 -4.88
N LEU A 214 5.86 2.44 -5.77
CA LEU A 214 5.68 2.28 -7.21
C LEU A 214 6.20 0.91 -7.68
N ILE A 215 7.40 0.53 -7.27
CA ILE A 215 8.00 -0.78 -7.62
C ILE A 215 7.14 -1.92 -7.09
N TRP A 216 6.73 -1.87 -5.82
CA TRP A 216 5.95 -2.93 -5.17
C TRP A 216 4.58 -3.11 -5.82
N TYR A 217 3.84 -2.01 -5.99
CA TYR A 217 2.51 -2.06 -6.62
C TYR A 217 2.62 -2.54 -8.07
N SER A 218 3.59 -2.04 -8.83
CA SER A 218 3.82 -2.49 -10.20
C SER A 218 4.17 -3.98 -10.28
N ALA A 219 4.95 -4.52 -9.35
CA ALA A 219 5.25 -5.95 -9.32
C ALA A 219 3.97 -6.79 -9.16
N GLY A 220 3.13 -6.48 -8.18
CA GLY A 220 1.84 -7.16 -8.01
C GLY A 220 0.92 -6.97 -9.21
N ARG A 221 0.87 -5.75 -9.76
CA ARG A 221 0.07 -5.42 -10.95
C ARG A 221 0.50 -6.27 -12.16
N PHE A 222 1.79 -6.48 -12.35
CA PHE A 222 2.32 -7.30 -13.45
C PHE A 222 1.81 -8.75 -13.39
N PHE A 223 1.92 -9.39 -12.21
CA PHE A 223 1.53 -10.79 -12.04
C PHE A 223 0.01 -10.98 -12.06
N ILE A 224 -0.73 -10.14 -11.33
CA ILE A 224 -2.18 -10.27 -11.22
C ILE A 224 -2.89 -9.88 -12.53
N GLU A 225 -2.35 -8.93 -13.29
CA GLU A 225 -2.90 -8.60 -14.61
C GLU A 225 -2.87 -9.80 -15.57
N GLY A 226 -1.85 -10.65 -15.48
CA GLY A 226 -1.78 -11.86 -16.30
C GLY A 226 -2.89 -12.86 -16.02
N LEU A 227 -3.56 -12.78 -14.86
CA LEU A 227 -4.71 -13.62 -14.51
C LEU A 227 -6.03 -13.07 -15.05
N ARG A 228 -6.10 -11.77 -15.36
CA ARG A 228 -7.35 -11.09 -15.75
C ARG A 228 -7.79 -11.45 -17.15
N THR A 229 -9.08 -11.36 -17.42
CA THR A 229 -9.65 -11.58 -18.76
C THR A 229 -10.06 -10.29 -19.48
N ASP A 230 -10.08 -9.16 -18.76
CA ASP A 230 -10.60 -7.86 -19.20
C ASP A 230 -9.49 -6.80 -19.36
N SER A 231 -8.28 -7.24 -19.72
CA SER A 231 -7.13 -6.33 -19.85
C SER A 231 -7.22 -5.45 -21.10
N LEU A 232 -6.89 -4.18 -20.92
CA LEU A 232 -6.49 -3.30 -22.01
C LEU A 232 -5.19 -3.82 -22.64
N ALA A 233 -5.25 -4.11 -23.93
CA ALA A 233 -4.12 -4.63 -24.70
C ALA A 233 -3.97 -3.88 -26.03
N PHE A 234 -2.83 -4.05 -26.67
CA PHE A 234 -2.55 -3.54 -28.00
C PHE A 234 -1.68 -4.53 -28.77
N GLN A 235 -1.60 -4.35 -30.09
CA GLN A 235 -0.72 -5.14 -30.94
C GLN A 235 0.72 -4.61 -30.85
N GLY A 236 1.57 -5.34 -30.14
CA GLY A 236 3.00 -5.08 -30.01
C GLY A 236 3.86 -6.07 -30.79
N PRO A 237 5.18 -5.82 -30.87
CA PRO A 237 6.13 -6.76 -31.46
C PRO A 237 6.16 -8.11 -30.72
N GLU A 238 6.38 -9.21 -31.45
CA GLU A 238 6.38 -10.57 -30.87
C GLU A 238 7.44 -10.77 -29.78
N TRP A 239 8.61 -10.15 -29.93
CA TRP A 239 9.66 -10.23 -28.91
C TRP A 239 9.21 -9.62 -27.58
N LEU A 240 8.38 -8.57 -27.62
CA LEU A 240 7.88 -7.91 -26.42
C LEU A 240 6.85 -8.78 -25.71
N ALA A 241 5.90 -9.35 -26.47
CA ALA A 241 4.95 -10.32 -25.93
C ALA A 241 5.67 -11.53 -25.32
N SER A 242 6.68 -12.06 -26.01
CA SER A 242 7.50 -13.19 -25.53
C SER A 242 8.27 -12.85 -24.25
N LEU A 243 8.83 -11.64 -24.16
CA LEU A 243 9.49 -11.16 -22.94
C LEU A 243 8.53 -11.11 -21.76
N LEU A 244 7.35 -10.50 -21.93
CA LEU A 244 6.37 -10.38 -20.85
C LEU A 244 5.82 -11.75 -20.43
N ASN A 245 5.53 -12.63 -21.39
CA ASN A 245 5.12 -14.01 -21.09
C ASN A 245 6.22 -14.80 -20.39
N GLY A 246 7.48 -14.63 -20.79
CA GLY A 246 8.64 -15.23 -20.12
C GLY A 246 8.79 -14.77 -18.67
N LEU A 247 8.65 -13.47 -18.42
CA LEU A 247 8.67 -12.89 -17.07
C LEU A 247 7.49 -13.36 -16.20
N TRP A 248 6.33 -13.62 -16.83
CA TRP A 248 5.14 -14.10 -16.14
C TRP A 248 5.14 -15.63 -15.93
N SER A 249 5.95 -16.38 -16.69
CA SER A 249 5.98 -17.85 -16.69
C SER A 249 6.08 -18.55 -15.32
N PRO A 250 6.73 -18.00 -14.28
CA PRO A 250 6.73 -18.64 -12.95
C PRO A 250 5.32 -18.82 -12.37
N MET A 251 4.34 -18.01 -12.78
CA MET A 251 2.95 -18.12 -12.33
C MET A 251 2.26 -19.39 -12.84
N THR A 252 2.76 -20.00 -13.92
CA THR A 252 2.17 -21.21 -14.51
C THR A 252 2.21 -22.44 -13.58
N ALA A 253 3.02 -22.38 -12.53
CA ALA A 253 3.07 -23.42 -11.50
C ALA A 253 1.76 -23.52 -10.67
N LEU A 254 1.00 -22.43 -10.57
CA LEU A 254 -0.20 -22.35 -9.72
C LEU A 254 -1.42 -21.78 -10.45
N PHE A 255 -1.22 -21.10 -11.58
CA PHE A 255 -2.26 -20.35 -12.25
C PHE A 255 -2.22 -20.53 -13.76
N GLU A 256 -3.39 -20.54 -14.37
CA GLU A 256 -3.52 -20.38 -15.82
C GLU A 256 -3.53 -18.90 -16.19
N GLN A 257 -2.92 -18.57 -17.34
CA GLN A 257 -2.94 -17.20 -17.83
C GLN A 257 -4.36 -16.86 -18.28
N GLY A 258 -4.84 -15.69 -17.87
CA GLY A 258 -6.14 -15.19 -18.31
C GLY A 258 -6.19 -15.08 -19.82
N TYR A 259 -7.34 -15.43 -20.40
CA TYR A 259 -7.55 -15.34 -21.84
C TYR A 259 -7.40 -13.89 -22.32
N LEU A 260 -6.72 -13.71 -23.45
CA LEU A 260 -6.62 -12.45 -24.18
C LEU A 260 -6.87 -12.76 -25.66
N ASP A 261 -7.84 -12.09 -26.28
CA ASP A 261 -8.14 -12.29 -27.70
C ASP A 261 -6.94 -11.85 -28.56
N PRO A 262 -6.32 -12.78 -29.33
CA PRO A 262 -5.19 -12.45 -30.19
C PRO A 262 -5.49 -11.37 -31.24
N ASN A 263 -6.76 -11.19 -31.62
CA ASN A 263 -7.17 -10.14 -32.56
C ASN A 263 -7.23 -8.75 -31.90
N TYR A 264 -7.41 -8.70 -30.57
CA TYR A 264 -7.45 -7.46 -29.80
C TYR A 264 -6.04 -6.97 -29.47
N GLY A 265 -5.14 -7.89 -29.10
CA GLY A 265 -3.73 -7.57 -28.88
C GLY A 265 -2.95 -8.72 -28.26
N ASN A 266 -1.62 -8.62 -28.32
CA ASN A 266 -0.69 -9.60 -27.74
C ASN A 266 0.08 -9.05 -26.51
N VAL A 267 -0.05 -7.76 -26.21
CA VAL A 267 0.63 -7.12 -25.07
C VAL A 267 -0.40 -6.43 -24.17
N ARG A 268 -0.48 -6.86 -22.91
CA ARG A 268 -1.29 -6.20 -21.88
C ARG A 268 -0.63 -4.90 -21.44
N THR A 269 -1.32 -3.77 -21.62
CA THR A 269 -0.80 -2.43 -21.33
C THR A 269 -0.34 -2.30 -19.87
N SER A 270 -1.09 -2.86 -18.92
CA SER A 270 -0.73 -2.79 -17.50
C SER A 270 0.54 -3.57 -17.16
N GLN A 271 0.82 -4.69 -17.87
CA GLN A 271 2.06 -5.45 -17.65
C GLN A 271 3.27 -4.69 -18.17
N LEU A 272 3.17 -4.12 -19.38
CA LEU A 272 4.24 -3.29 -19.93
C LEU A 272 4.50 -2.08 -19.02
N LEU A 273 3.45 -1.36 -18.64
CA LEU A 273 3.57 -0.20 -17.75
C LEU A 273 4.21 -0.57 -16.41
N ALA A 274 3.86 -1.72 -15.85
CA ALA A 274 4.46 -2.21 -14.62
C ALA A 274 5.98 -2.43 -14.75
N VAL A 275 6.43 -3.11 -15.82
CA VAL A 275 7.87 -3.33 -16.06
C VAL A 275 8.60 -1.99 -16.23
N LEU A 276 8.02 -1.05 -16.98
CA LEU A 276 8.60 0.28 -17.17
C LEU A 276 8.69 1.06 -15.84
N LEU A 277 7.66 1.00 -15.01
CA LEU A 277 7.64 1.67 -13.70
C LEU A 277 8.64 1.05 -12.72
N ILE A 278 8.82 -0.26 -12.73
CA ILE A 278 9.84 -0.95 -11.93
C ILE A 278 11.22 -0.51 -12.36
N ALA A 279 11.53 -0.58 -13.66
CA ALA A 279 12.83 -0.19 -14.20
C ALA A 279 13.12 1.30 -13.93
N ALA A 280 12.15 2.19 -14.18
CA ALA A 280 12.29 3.61 -13.92
C ALA A 280 12.45 3.91 -12.43
N GLY A 281 11.71 3.22 -11.55
CA GLY A 281 11.82 3.34 -10.10
C GLY A 281 13.22 2.98 -9.60
N ILE A 282 13.73 1.82 -10.02
CA ILE A 282 15.08 1.35 -9.66
C ILE A 282 16.14 2.32 -10.19
N ALA A 283 16.06 2.69 -11.47
CA ALA A 283 17.00 3.62 -12.07
C ALA A 283 17.00 4.97 -11.35
N LEU A 284 15.83 5.48 -10.96
CA LEU A 284 15.70 6.74 -10.24
C LEU A 284 16.26 6.65 -8.82
N VAL A 285 16.06 5.54 -8.10
CA VAL A 285 16.70 5.31 -6.80
C VAL A 285 18.22 5.35 -6.93
N ILE A 286 18.78 4.58 -7.89
CA ILE A 286 20.23 4.52 -8.12
C ILE A 286 20.77 5.90 -8.50
N TYR A 287 20.18 6.55 -9.49
CA TYR A 287 20.58 7.88 -9.94
C TYR A 287 20.57 8.90 -8.80
N ARG A 288 19.49 8.93 -8.00
CA ARG A 288 19.37 9.87 -6.87
C ARG A 288 20.34 9.56 -5.74
N ARG A 289 20.71 8.29 -5.55
CA ARG A 289 21.75 7.91 -4.59
C ARG A 289 23.14 8.36 -5.04
N LEU A 290 23.48 8.15 -6.32
CA LEU A 290 24.78 8.48 -6.89
C LEU A 290 25.01 9.99 -7.09
N SER A 291 23.98 10.72 -7.53
CA SER A 291 24.05 12.16 -7.75
C SER A 291 24.04 13.01 -6.48
N GLY A 292 23.79 12.40 -5.31
CA GLY A 292 23.61 13.13 -4.05
C GLY A 292 22.25 13.85 -3.94
N ALA A 293 21.34 13.72 -4.92
CA ALA A 293 19.99 14.29 -4.89
C ALA A 293 19.05 13.67 -3.83
N SER A 294 19.57 12.76 -3.00
CA SER A 294 18.91 12.08 -1.89
C SER A 294 19.73 12.24 -0.61
N SER A 295 20.31 13.41 -0.39
CA SER A 295 21.09 13.72 0.81
C SER A 295 20.25 13.64 2.10
N GLU A 296 18.99 14.03 2.02
CA GLU A 296 18.02 13.96 3.11
C GLU A 296 17.52 12.52 3.33
N ARG A 297 17.46 12.11 4.60
CA ARG A 297 16.88 10.83 5.02
C ARG A 297 15.38 10.96 5.25
N TYR A 298 14.70 9.81 5.23
CA TYR A 298 13.27 9.78 5.54
C TYR A 298 12.98 10.20 7.00
N ALA A 299 13.90 9.98 7.93
CA ALA A 299 13.71 10.33 9.33
C ALA A 299 14.05 11.79 9.65
N ASP A 300 14.67 12.53 8.73
CA ASP A 300 15.15 13.88 9.00
C ASP A 300 13.99 14.88 9.16
N PRO A 301 14.17 15.93 9.98
CA PRO A 301 13.21 17.03 10.08
C PRO A 301 12.92 17.64 8.70
N ILE A 302 11.65 17.94 8.44
CA ILE A 302 11.25 18.52 7.15
C ILE A 302 11.54 20.01 7.16
N ILE A 303 12.31 20.47 6.17
CA ILE A 303 12.64 21.89 5.99
C ILE A 303 11.68 22.50 4.98
N VAL A 304 10.88 23.47 5.43
CA VAL A 304 9.94 24.23 4.60
C VAL A 304 10.65 25.49 4.10
N ARG A 305 10.59 25.76 2.80
CA ARG A 305 11.17 26.96 2.17
C ARG A 305 10.07 27.95 1.84
N ARG A 306 9.88 28.94 2.70
CA ARG A 306 8.89 30.02 2.52
C ARG A 306 9.59 31.31 2.04
N PRO A 307 8.83 32.34 1.60
CA PRO A 307 9.42 33.61 1.15
C PRO A 307 10.28 34.32 2.21
N ASP A 308 10.00 34.10 3.49
CA ASP A 308 10.71 34.59 4.66
C ASP A 308 11.97 33.77 5.02
N GLY A 309 12.24 32.67 4.31
CA GLY A 309 13.42 31.83 4.48
C GLY A 309 13.11 30.35 4.66
N ALA A 310 14.16 29.54 4.79
CA ALA A 310 14.06 28.10 5.05
C ALA A 310 14.06 27.83 6.56
N ALA A 311 13.12 27.00 7.03
CA ALA A 311 13.01 26.63 8.44
C ALA A 311 12.63 25.15 8.61
N ALA A 312 13.26 24.47 9.55
CA ALA A 312 12.94 23.09 9.91
C ALA A 312 11.68 23.02 10.81
N LEU A 313 10.82 22.03 10.58
CA LEU A 313 9.70 21.72 11.46
C LEU A 313 10.17 21.04 12.77
N PRO A 314 9.41 21.19 13.88
CA PRO A 314 8.20 22.00 14.02
C PRO A 314 8.53 23.49 14.13
N LEU A 315 7.82 24.32 13.37
CA LEU A 315 7.92 25.77 13.52
C LEU A 315 7.44 26.11 14.93
N LYS A 316 8.26 26.88 15.66
CA LYS A 316 8.02 27.30 17.05
C LYS A 316 6.78 28.22 17.08
N GLY A 317 5.59 27.64 17.03
CA GLY A 317 4.32 28.35 16.86
C GLY A 317 3.07 27.45 16.82
N ASP A 318 3.17 26.22 16.31
CA ASP A 318 2.00 25.32 16.14
C ASP A 318 1.89 24.26 17.24
N ARG A 319 2.18 24.62 18.50
CA ARG A 319 1.66 23.84 19.64
C ARG A 319 0.20 24.23 19.84
N MET A 320 -0.69 23.72 18.98
CA MET A 320 -2.12 23.72 19.26
C MET A 320 -2.65 22.28 19.19
N ALA A 321 -3.21 21.87 20.34
CA ALA A 321 -4.22 20.82 20.50
C ALA A 321 -3.79 19.34 20.65
N ASP A 322 -2.80 19.02 21.49
CA ASP A 322 -2.66 17.66 22.05
C ASP A 322 -2.39 17.69 23.58
N GLU A 323 -2.86 18.74 24.28
CA GLU A 323 -2.78 18.86 25.75
C GLU A 323 -4.13 18.53 26.42
N ALA A 324 -4.86 17.57 25.86
CA ALA A 324 -6.13 17.06 26.39
C ALA A 324 -6.06 15.53 26.55
N ASP A 325 -5.08 15.05 27.30
CA ASP A 325 -5.08 13.70 27.88
C ASP A 325 -4.07 13.65 29.04
N GLU A 326 -4.28 14.49 30.05
CA GLU A 326 -3.84 14.14 31.41
C GLU A 326 -5.04 13.52 32.13
N PRO A 327 -4.95 12.27 32.62
CA PRO A 327 -6.00 11.73 33.47
C PRO A 327 -5.95 12.49 34.80
N ALA A 328 -7.03 13.21 35.09
CA ALA A 328 -7.25 13.82 36.39
C ALA A 328 -7.09 12.74 37.48
N SER A 329 -6.05 12.87 38.29
CA SER A 329 -5.84 12.03 39.46
C SER A 329 -6.93 12.32 40.48
N ASP A 330 -7.73 11.29 40.73
CA ASP A 330 -8.65 11.18 41.85
C ASP A 330 -7.87 11.26 43.17
N ALA A 331 -8.12 12.29 43.98
CA ALA A 331 -7.74 12.31 45.38
C ALA A 331 -8.89 12.95 46.19
N SER A 332 -9.50 12.07 46.96
CA SER A 332 -10.68 12.19 47.79
C SER A 332 -10.61 13.26 48.88
N ARG A 333 -11.83 13.59 49.32
CA ARG A 333 -12.27 14.46 50.43
C ARG A 333 -11.70 14.12 51.82
N ASP A 334 -11.88 15.10 52.71
CA ASP A 334 -11.85 15.11 54.19
C ASP A 334 -10.45 15.29 54.84
N ALA A 335 -10.20 16.14 55.85
CA ALA A 335 -11.00 17.07 56.66
C ALA A 335 -10.06 18.03 57.45
N ASN A 336 -10.63 19.16 57.92
CA ASN A 336 -10.26 19.99 59.08
C ASN A 336 -8.81 20.47 59.34
N ALA A 337 -8.66 21.79 59.47
CA ALA A 337 -7.55 22.48 60.14
C ALA A 337 -7.86 22.68 61.65
N PRO A 338 -7.02 23.34 62.50
CA PRO A 338 -5.59 23.71 62.38
C PRO A 338 -4.75 23.42 63.67
N ASN A 339 -3.44 23.68 63.57
CA ASN A 339 -2.62 24.46 64.54
C ASN A 339 -1.39 23.78 65.22
N GLU A 340 -0.29 24.53 65.14
CA GLU A 340 0.80 24.71 66.13
C GLU A 340 2.03 23.77 66.27
N ARG A 341 3.19 24.47 66.33
CA ARG A 341 4.46 24.20 67.05
C ARG A 341 5.61 23.46 66.36
N ASN A 342 6.40 24.24 65.61
CA ASN A 342 7.75 24.70 65.97
C ASN A 342 8.48 23.93 67.10
N ILE A 343 9.49 23.12 66.78
CA ILE A 343 10.77 22.99 67.53
C ILE A 343 11.89 22.57 66.56
N SER A 344 12.88 23.45 66.41
CA SER A 344 14.23 23.21 65.91
C SER A 344 15.17 22.75 67.03
N ARG A 345 16.13 21.88 66.69
CA ARG A 345 17.44 21.61 67.34
C ARG A 345 18.13 20.52 66.48
N GLU A 346 19.18 20.79 65.71
CA GLU A 346 20.61 20.87 66.12
C GLU A 346 20.96 19.80 67.16
N SER A 347 21.97 18.95 67.04
CA SER A 347 23.22 18.94 66.26
C SER A 347 23.96 17.61 66.53
N GLU A 348 25.05 17.38 65.79
CA GLU A 348 26.20 16.50 66.12
C GLU A 348 26.05 14.98 65.98
N ALA A 349 27.07 14.18 65.69
CA ALA A 349 28.35 14.24 64.96
C ALA A 349 29.01 12.85 65.19
N ALA A 350 29.87 12.41 64.25
CA ALA A 350 30.82 11.28 64.33
C ALA A 350 30.21 9.87 64.44
N ASP A 351 30.74 8.77 63.90
CA ASP A 351 32.13 8.32 63.67
C ASP A 351 32.11 7.37 62.43
N GLU A 352 33.11 7.39 61.53
CA GLU A 352 34.23 6.41 61.42
C GLU A 352 33.76 4.93 61.30
N THR A 353 34.24 4.02 60.44
CA THR A 353 35.46 3.88 59.62
C THR A 353 35.29 2.66 58.66
N GLU A 354 36.10 2.61 57.60
CA GLU A 354 36.71 1.43 56.89
C GLU A 354 35.83 0.27 56.34
N ALA A 355 35.79 0.03 55.02
CA ALA A 355 36.82 -0.62 54.17
C ALA A 355 37.03 -2.13 54.47
N ASP A 356 36.67 -3.03 53.56
CA ASP A 356 37.57 -3.57 52.52
C ASP A 356 36.95 -4.84 51.86
N LYS A 357 37.47 -5.07 50.65
CA LYS A 357 37.26 -5.97 49.52
C LYS A 357 36.75 -7.43 49.62
N PRO A 358 36.41 -8.01 48.45
CA PRO A 358 36.00 -9.41 48.26
C PRO A 358 37.18 -10.34 47.91
N SER A 359 37.03 -11.64 48.19
CA SER A 359 37.87 -12.74 47.69
C SER A 359 37.04 -14.03 47.64
N GLU A 360 36.82 -14.62 46.46
CA GLU A 360 37.57 -15.75 45.85
C GLU A 360 37.01 -17.14 46.19
N ASP A 361 36.58 -17.89 45.16
CA ASP A 361 37.02 -19.26 44.81
C ASP A 361 36.30 -19.67 43.50
N LYS A 362 36.96 -20.00 42.36
CA LYS A 362 37.71 -21.24 41.99
C LYS A 362 36.87 -22.51 42.18
N ALA A 363 36.88 -23.54 41.32
CA ALA A 363 37.53 -23.85 40.04
C ALA A 363 36.88 -25.13 39.45
N GLN A 364 36.98 -25.28 38.12
CA GLN A 364 37.30 -26.48 37.30
C GLN A 364 36.93 -27.91 37.75
N ASP A 365 36.32 -28.68 36.82
CA ASP A 365 36.82 -29.94 36.21
C ASP A 365 35.83 -30.35 35.08
N ALA A 366 36.17 -30.52 33.79
CA ALA A 366 37.00 -31.50 33.06
C ALA A 366 36.41 -32.93 32.94
N GLY A 367 36.49 -33.52 31.73
CA GLY A 367 36.32 -34.96 31.46
C GLY A 367 35.25 -35.32 30.41
N ASP A 368 35.52 -35.25 29.11
CA ASP A 368 36.01 -36.33 28.22
C ASP A 368 35.03 -37.50 27.96
N THR A 369 34.64 -37.70 26.69
CA THR A 369 34.96 -38.88 25.86
C THR A 369 34.12 -38.94 24.57
N LYS A 370 34.78 -39.43 23.52
CA LYS A 370 34.39 -39.52 22.10
C LYS A 370 34.18 -41.03 21.75
N PRO A 371 34.09 -41.47 20.48
CA PRO A 371 32.89 -41.83 19.71
C PRO A 371 32.86 -43.32 19.28
N ALA A 372 32.09 -43.61 18.20
CA ALA A 372 32.07 -44.80 17.33
C ALA A 372 30.91 -45.79 17.63
N ASP A 373 30.32 -46.54 16.70
CA ASP A 373 30.60 -46.77 15.28
C ASP A 373 29.44 -47.56 14.62
N SER A 374 29.45 -47.58 13.28
CA SER A 374 29.05 -48.73 12.42
C SER A 374 27.54 -49.07 12.29
N THR A 375 27.00 -49.64 11.21
CA THR A 375 27.48 -50.16 9.90
C THR A 375 26.23 -50.44 9.06
N GLY A 376 26.19 -50.14 7.76
CA GLY A 376 26.40 -51.12 6.67
C GLY A 376 25.11 -51.31 5.87
N ALA A 377 25.04 -51.71 4.59
CA ALA A 377 25.99 -51.92 3.51
C ALA A 377 25.17 -52.21 2.21
N LYS A 378 25.76 -51.93 1.02
CA LYS A 378 25.68 -52.64 -0.30
C LYS A 378 24.29 -53.11 -0.82
N GLY A 379 23.86 -52.90 -2.07
CA GLY A 379 24.52 -52.96 -3.39
C GLY A 379 23.63 -53.79 -4.37
N LEU A 380 23.91 -53.73 -5.69
CA LEU A 380 23.26 -54.40 -6.86
C LEU A 380 22.07 -53.62 -7.47
N GLN A 381 22.02 -53.17 -8.73
CA GLN A 381 22.52 -53.57 -10.06
C GLN A 381 21.59 -54.52 -10.86
N HIS A 382 21.22 -54.03 -12.04
CA HIS A 382 20.83 -54.67 -13.31
C HIS A 382 19.36 -55.01 -13.67
N ASP A 383 19.11 -54.66 -14.95
CA ASP A 383 18.19 -55.21 -15.97
C ASP A 383 16.74 -54.67 -16.04
N ASP A 384 16.41 -53.89 -17.09
CA ASP A 384 16.05 -54.26 -18.48
C ASP A 384 14.56 -54.63 -18.55
N ASP A 385 13.73 -53.82 -19.21
CA ASP A 385 13.01 -54.28 -20.40
C ASP A 385 12.26 -53.13 -21.12
N SER A 386 12.26 -53.30 -22.42
CA SER A 386 11.65 -52.62 -23.55
C SER A 386 10.13 -52.41 -23.49
N GLY A 387 9.62 -51.52 -24.38
CA GLY A 387 8.28 -51.74 -24.96
C GLY A 387 7.47 -50.53 -25.43
N ARG A 388 7.69 -50.12 -26.68
CA ARG A 388 6.69 -49.75 -27.72
C ARG A 388 5.61 -48.68 -27.45
N THR A 389 5.73 -47.61 -28.25
CA THR A 389 4.72 -47.12 -29.24
C THR A 389 3.25 -47.54 -29.08
N VAL A 390 2.35 -46.56 -28.95
CA VAL A 390 1.43 -46.08 -30.02
C VAL A 390 1.29 -44.58 -29.88
#